data_AF-A0A1F4E050-F1
#
_entry.id   AF-A0A1F4E050-F1
#
_cell.length_a   1.000
_cell.length_b   1.000
_cell.length_c   1.000
_cell.angle_alpha   90.00
_cell.angle_beta   90.00
_cell.angle_gamma   90.00
#
_symmetry.space_group_name_H-M   'P 1'
#
loop_
_entity.id
_entity.type
_entity.pdbx_description
1 polymer ?
#
loop_
_entity_poly.entity_id
_entity_poly.type
_entity_poly.pdbx_seq_one_letter_code
_entity_poly.pdbx_strand_id
1 'polypeptide(L)'
;MMSKTPIFSDDWLRSARAENADGSWSAAAIETLETTGQIYLSMLRLWFERFPLSLKQKQQLRTRLESLRDDEHLGGVNELAWWAFIVREGFTAVPLATTTAPRPDFELQSPAHCFVEVSTLNVSEKDKVLFETKQGVALDHAETIRRVIGKLTDEKQRQLKYAADHKKPGVLALFDYTAWSGFGTFFCRTLGDFLLGKQVGFRSFPQELSAIVYLERKVLDGRIALSRQRSAVYYNPLALHPLPPGVFPSLNQSWLQLASVDSTVTEPWVWL
;
A
#
# COMPACT_ATOMS: atom_id res chain seq x y z
N MET A 1 -10.63 -31.15 -14.93
CA MET A 1 -9.66 -30.37 -14.12
C MET A 1 -8.99 -29.36 -15.02
N MET A 2 -9.28 -28.06 -14.91
CA MET A 2 -8.48 -27.05 -15.63
C MET A 2 -7.16 -26.91 -14.89
N SER A 3 -6.03 -27.14 -15.58
CA SER A 3 -4.71 -26.87 -15.05
C SER A 3 -4.66 -25.41 -14.60
N LYS A 4 -4.36 -25.16 -13.33
CA LYS A 4 -4.11 -23.81 -12.82
C LYS A 4 -2.86 -23.30 -13.53
N THR A 5 -3.00 -22.48 -14.58
CA THR A 5 -1.85 -21.83 -15.17
C THR A 5 -1.27 -20.90 -14.11
N PRO A 6 -0.03 -21.13 -13.62
CA PRO A 6 0.57 -20.30 -12.59
C PRO A 6 0.72 -18.86 -13.12
N ILE A 7 0.75 -17.88 -12.21
CA ILE A 7 1.15 -16.51 -12.58
C ILE A 7 2.66 -16.46 -12.85
N PHE A 8 3.07 -15.55 -13.73
CA PHE A 8 4.45 -15.48 -14.26
C PHE A 8 4.85 -16.79 -14.96
N SER A 9 4.04 -17.15 -15.96
CA SER A 9 4.30 -18.32 -16.82
C SER A 9 5.53 -18.14 -17.70
N ASP A 10 5.98 -19.20 -18.36
CA ASP A 10 7.07 -19.12 -19.34
C ASP A 10 6.75 -18.15 -20.48
N ASP A 11 5.47 -18.04 -20.87
CA ASP A 11 5.02 -17.05 -21.86
C ASP A 11 5.22 -15.63 -21.35
N TRP A 12 4.87 -15.38 -20.09
CA TRP A 12 5.12 -14.08 -19.47
C TRP A 12 6.62 -13.76 -19.39
N LEU A 13 7.45 -14.73 -19.01
CA LEU A 13 8.91 -14.55 -18.97
C LEU A 13 9.49 -14.23 -20.36
N ARG A 14 8.98 -14.88 -21.42
CA ARG A 14 9.38 -14.58 -22.80
C ARG A 14 8.98 -13.16 -23.20
N SER A 15 7.75 -12.72 -22.88
CA SER A 15 7.30 -11.36 -23.14
C SER A 15 8.12 -10.32 -22.37
N ALA A 16 8.35 -10.53 -21.07
CA ALA A 16 9.14 -9.62 -20.24
C ALA A 16 10.59 -9.46 -20.74
N ARG A 17 11.21 -10.55 -21.23
CA ARG A 17 12.54 -10.50 -21.86
C ARG A 17 12.56 -9.75 -23.19
N ALA A 18 11.45 -9.78 -23.94
CA ALA A 18 11.37 -9.18 -25.27
C ALA A 18 11.07 -7.68 -25.23
N GLU A 19 10.22 -7.24 -24.28
CA GLU A 19 9.81 -5.83 -24.17
C GLU A 19 10.82 -4.93 -23.44
N ASN A 20 11.83 -5.55 -22.80
CA ASN A 20 12.95 -4.95 -22.04
C ASN A 20 12.97 -3.41 -21.99
N ALA A 21 12.13 -2.85 -21.12
CA ALA A 21 12.12 -1.43 -20.82
C ALA A 21 13.10 -1.15 -19.68
N ASP A 22 14.24 -0.56 -20.01
CA ASP A 22 15.27 -0.16 -19.04
C ASP A 22 14.64 0.65 -17.90
N GLY A 23 14.90 0.24 -16.66
CA GLY A 23 14.36 0.87 -15.45
C GLY A 23 12.97 0.41 -15.00
N SER A 24 12.29 -0.49 -15.74
CA SER A 24 11.01 -1.07 -15.31
C SER A 24 11.17 -2.14 -14.22
N TRP A 25 10.11 -2.40 -13.46
CA TRP A 25 10.09 -3.47 -12.46
C TRP A 25 10.41 -4.84 -13.07
N SER A 26 9.89 -5.08 -14.28
CA SER A 26 10.01 -6.36 -14.96
C SER A 26 11.43 -6.60 -15.45
N ALA A 27 12.10 -5.57 -15.99
CA ALA A 27 13.51 -5.64 -16.36
C ALA A 27 14.39 -5.98 -15.15
N ALA A 28 14.19 -5.30 -14.01
CA ALA A 28 14.96 -5.58 -12.78
C ALA A 28 14.75 -7.01 -12.25
N ALA A 29 13.52 -7.53 -12.32
CA ALA A 29 13.21 -8.90 -11.91
C ALA A 29 13.82 -9.94 -12.87
N ILE A 30 13.87 -9.65 -14.17
CA ILE A 30 14.45 -10.54 -15.18
C ILE A 30 15.99 -10.52 -15.13
N GLU A 31 16.61 -9.36 -14.95
CA GLU A 31 18.07 -9.22 -14.81
C GLU A 31 18.60 -10.05 -13.65
N THR A 32 17.85 -10.07 -12.53
CA THR A 32 18.21 -10.80 -11.32
C THR A 32 17.43 -12.12 -11.18
N LEU A 33 16.91 -12.68 -12.28
CA LEU A 33 16.01 -13.83 -12.24
C LEU A 33 16.64 -15.04 -11.55
N GLU A 34 17.93 -15.30 -11.72
CA GLU A 34 18.62 -16.44 -11.07
C GLU A 34 18.87 -16.23 -9.56
N THR A 35 18.54 -15.05 -9.01
CA THR A 35 18.73 -14.72 -7.59
C THR A 35 17.50 -14.03 -6.99
N THR A 36 17.57 -12.71 -6.75
CA THR A 36 16.56 -11.94 -6.03
C THR A 36 15.26 -11.77 -6.82
N GLY A 37 15.33 -11.73 -8.16
CA GLY A 37 14.17 -11.69 -9.04
C GLY A 37 13.26 -12.92 -8.90
N GLN A 38 13.82 -14.13 -8.88
CA GLN A 38 13.03 -15.35 -8.65
C GLN A 38 12.41 -15.38 -7.26
N ILE A 39 13.11 -14.90 -6.23
CA ILE A 39 12.56 -14.80 -4.87
C ILE A 39 11.32 -13.90 -4.87
N TYR A 40 11.40 -12.74 -5.52
CA TYR A 40 10.30 -11.79 -5.65
C TYR A 40 9.08 -12.41 -6.37
N LEU A 41 9.28 -12.99 -7.55
CA LEU A 41 8.19 -13.61 -8.32
C LEU A 41 7.56 -14.81 -7.58
N SER A 42 8.38 -15.60 -6.87
CA SER A 42 7.91 -16.76 -6.09
C SER A 42 7.08 -16.33 -4.89
N MET A 43 7.47 -15.25 -4.20
CA MET A 43 6.70 -14.66 -3.11
C MET A 43 5.33 -14.19 -3.60
N LEU A 44 5.29 -13.44 -4.70
CA LEU A 44 4.02 -12.98 -5.29
C LEU A 44 3.13 -14.15 -5.73
N ARG A 45 3.71 -15.20 -6.30
CA ARG A 45 2.99 -16.44 -6.65
C ARG A 45 2.37 -17.09 -5.43
N LEU A 46 3.14 -17.24 -4.34
CA LEU A 46 2.67 -17.80 -3.09
C LEU A 46 1.49 -17.00 -2.50
N TRP A 47 1.61 -15.68 -2.46
CA TRP A 47 0.54 -14.81 -1.97
C TRP A 47 -0.69 -14.89 -2.87
N PHE A 48 -0.51 -14.82 -4.19
CA PHE A 48 -1.61 -14.94 -5.14
C PHE A 48 -2.36 -16.27 -4.98
N GLU A 49 -1.66 -17.38 -4.78
CA GLU A 49 -2.27 -18.69 -4.56
C GLU A 49 -3.12 -18.73 -3.28
N ARG A 50 -2.60 -18.16 -2.19
CA ARG A 50 -3.24 -18.15 -0.87
C ARG A 50 -4.32 -17.07 -0.69
N PHE A 51 -4.33 -16.05 -1.55
CA PHE A 51 -5.30 -14.96 -1.48
C PHE A 51 -6.75 -15.51 -1.48
N PRO A 52 -7.66 -15.10 -0.58
CA PRO A 52 -8.91 -15.83 -0.36
C PRO A 52 -10.03 -15.43 -1.34
N LEU A 53 -9.76 -15.57 -2.64
CA LEU A 53 -10.73 -15.41 -3.74
C LEU A 53 -10.73 -16.65 -4.64
N SER A 54 -11.83 -16.87 -5.37
CA SER A 54 -11.82 -17.88 -6.45
C SER A 54 -10.91 -17.44 -7.60
N LEU A 55 -10.41 -18.38 -8.40
CA LEU A 55 -9.56 -18.06 -9.57
C LEU A 55 -10.25 -17.09 -10.53
N LYS A 56 -11.57 -17.24 -10.74
CA LYS A 56 -12.35 -16.34 -11.58
C LYS A 56 -12.33 -14.90 -11.05
N GLN A 57 -12.42 -14.74 -9.73
CA GLN A 57 -12.38 -13.43 -9.06
C GLN A 57 -10.96 -12.84 -9.02
N LYS A 58 -9.92 -13.68 -9.03
CA LYS A 58 -8.52 -13.25 -9.07
C LYS A 58 -8.01 -12.83 -10.44
N GLN A 59 -8.80 -12.97 -11.51
CA GLN A 59 -8.30 -12.74 -12.87
C GLN A 59 -7.78 -11.30 -13.07
N GLN A 60 -8.46 -10.30 -12.52
CA GLN A 60 -8.01 -8.90 -12.60
C GLN A 60 -6.72 -8.67 -11.79
N LEU A 61 -6.60 -9.29 -10.61
CA LEU A 61 -5.37 -9.25 -9.82
C LEU A 61 -4.22 -9.92 -10.57
N ARG A 62 -4.45 -11.07 -11.21
CA ARG A 62 -3.48 -11.74 -12.07
C ARG A 62 -3.00 -10.81 -13.19
N THR A 63 -3.93 -10.22 -13.94
CA THR A 63 -3.59 -9.31 -15.04
C THR A 63 -2.74 -8.13 -14.56
N ARG A 64 -3.07 -7.54 -13.40
CA ARG A 64 -2.27 -6.46 -12.83
C ARG A 64 -0.89 -6.93 -12.39
N LEU A 65 -0.79 -8.07 -11.70
CA LEU A 65 0.50 -8.62 -11.28
C LEU A 65 1.40 -8.96 -12.48
N GLU A 66 0.83 -9.49 -13.55
CA GLU A 66 1.55 -9.83 -14.79
C GLU A 66 1.73 -8.60 -15.72
N SER A 67 1.25 -7.40 -15.36
CA SER A 67 1.41 -6.22 -16.20
C SER A 67 2.85 -5.73 -16.19
N LEU A 68 3.41 -5.46 -17.37
CA LEU A 68 4.75 -4.88 -17.51
C LEU A 68 4.78 -3.39 -17.18
N ARG A 69 3.61 -2.77 -16.99
CA ARG A 69 3.50 -1.39 -16.50
C ARG A 69 3.68 -1.33 -14.99
N ASP A 70 4.57 -0.46 -14.53
CA ASP A 70 4.90 -0.31 -13.11
C ASP A 70 3.68 0.06 -12.25
N ASP A 71 2.84 0.98 -12.71
CA ASP A 71 1.67 1.47 -11.95
C ASP A 71 0.63 0.38 -11.70
N GLU A 72 0.33 -0.43 -12.72
CA GLU A 72 -0.60 -1.55 -12.62
C GLU A 72 -0.04 -2.68 -11.75
N HIS A 73 1.24 -3.04 -11.97
CA HIS A 73 1.92 -4.06 -11.18
C HIS A 73 1.98 -3.68 -9.69
N LEU A 74 2.41 -2.45 -9.39
CA LEU A 74 2.48 -1.94 -8.03
C LEU A 74 1.11 -1.96 -7.34
N GLY A 75 0.03 -1.62 -8.05
CA GLY A 75 -1.32 -1.73 -7.52
C GLY A 75 -1.67 -3.15 -7.05
N GLY A 76 -1.42 -4.16 -7.89
CA GLY A 76 -1.66 -5.56 -7.53
C GLY A 76 -0.76 -6.06 -6.40
N VAL A 77 0.52 -5.65 -6.40
CA VAL A 77 1.47 -6.01 -5.35
C VAL A 77 1.09 -5.38 -4.01
N ASN A 78 0.60 -4.14 -3.99
CA ASN A 78 0.19 -3.48 -2.75
C ASN A 78 -1.02 -4.15 -2.10
N GLU A 79 -2.00 -4.58 -2.90
CA GLU A 79 -3.12 -5.36 -2.37
C GLU A 79 -2.65 -6.69 -1.75
N LEU A 80 -1.76 -7.42 -2.42
CA LEU A 80 -1.21 -8.65 -1.87
C LEU A 80 -0.33 -8.40 -0.63
N ALA A 81 0.48 -7.34 -0.64
CA ALA A 81 1.34 -6.97 0.48
C ALA A 81 0.50 -6.55 1.70
N TRP A 82 -0.57 -5.78 1.49
CA TRP A 82 -1.52 -5.44 2.55
C TRP A 82 -2.17 -6.70 3.12
N TRP A 83 -2.64 -7.60 2.26
CA TRP A 83 -3.23 -8.86 2.69
C TRP A 83 -2.25 -9.76 3.46
N ALA A 84 -1.01 -9.89 3.00
CA ALA A 84 0.02 -10.64 3.69
C ALA A 84 0.31 -10.03 5.07
N PHE A 85 0.40 -8.70 5.15
CA PHE A 85 0.61 -7.98 6.40
C PHE A 85 -0.53 -8.21 7.40
N ILE A 86 -1.79 -7.96 7.02
CA ILE A 86 -2.92 -8.13 7.95
C ILE A 86 -3.10 -9.59 8.41
N VAL A 87 -2.87 -10.57 7.53
CA VAL A 87 -2.92 -12.00 7.91
C VAL A 87 -1.80 -12.33 8.90
N ARG A 88 -0.58 -11.82 8.69
CA ARG A 88 0.54 -11.96 9.63
C ARG A 88 0.20 -11.35 11.00
N GLU A 89 -0.52 -10.24 11.03
CA GLU A 89 -1.00 -9.58 12.25
C GLU A 89 -2.17 -10.31 12.92
N GLY A 90 -2.60 -11.47 12.38
CA GLY A 90 -3.66 -12.30 12.97
C GLY A 90 -5.08 -11.85 12.64
N PHE A 91 -5.25 -10.97 11.64
CA PHE A 91 -6.57 -10.49 11.24
C PHE A 91 -7.28 -11.49 10.34
N THR A 92 -8.61 -11.54 10.48
CA THR A 92 -9.46 -12.15 9.45
C THR A 92 -9.82 -11.08 8.43
N ALA A 93 -9.28 -11.22 7.22
CA ALA A 93 -9.46 -10.27 6.13
C ALA A 93 -10.12 -10.92 4.92
N VAL A 94 -11.20 -10.30 4.45
CA VAL A 94 -11.94 -10.75 3.27
C VAL A 94 -11.77 -9.71 2.16
N PRO A 95 -11.10 -10.05 1.05
CA PRO A 95 -11.04 -9.19 -0.13
C PRO A 95 -12.43 -9.06 -0.74
N LEU A 96 -12.80 -7.84 -1.08
CA LEU A 96 -14.06 -7.55 -1.76
C LEU A 96 -13.82 -7.61 -3.26
N ALA A 97 -14.50 -8.53 -3.94
CA ALA A 97 -14.38 -8.67 -5.39
C ALA A 97 -14.76 -7.36 -6.11
N THR A 98 -13.96 -6.97 -7.10
CA THR A 98 -14.21 -5.78 -7.91
C THR A 98 -15.55 -5.87 -8.63
N THR A 99 -16.31 -4.77 -8.62
CA THR A 99 -17.56 -4.65 -9.38
C THR A 99 -17.68 -3.28 -10.03
N THR A 100 -18.79 -3.05 -10.74
CA THR A 100 -19.14 -1.75 -11.32
C THR A 100 -19.35 -0.65 -10.27
N ALA A 101 -19.80 -0.99 -9.05
CA ALA A 101 -19.91 -0.05 -7.95
C ALA A 101 -18.57 0.09 -7.20
N PRO A 102 -18.09 1.32 -6.93
CA PRO A 102 -16.91 1.57 -6.10
C PRO A 102 -17.11 0.99 -4.70
N ARG A 103 -16.14 0.20 -4.24
CA ARG A 103 -16.10 -0.43 -2.93
C ARG A 103 -14.65 -0.52 -2.45
N PRO A 104 -14.40 -0.60 -1.13
CA PRO A 104 -13.08 -0.86 -0.57
C PRO A 104 -12.50 -2.18 -1.08
N ASP A 105 -11.17 -2.32 -1.01
CA ASP A 105 -10.49 -3.56 -1.39
C ASP A 105 -10.71 -4.70 -0.37
N PHE A 106 -10.84 -4.38 0.92
CA PHE A 106 -10.94 -5.38 1.99
C PHE A 106 -11.99 -5.02 3.06
N GLU A 107 -12.59 -6.06 3.63
CA GLU A 107 -13.24 -6.03 4.94
C GLU A 107 -12.37 -6.77 5.96
N LEU A 108 -11.92 -6.08 7.01
CA LEU A 108 -11.29 -6.69 8.18
C LEU A 108 -12.40 -7.11 9.15
N GLN A 109 -12.73 -8.39 9.16
CA GLN A 109 -13.83 -8.92 9.96
C GLN A 109 -13.48 -9.06 11.44
N SER A 110 -12.21 -9.29 11.80
CA SER A 110 -11.77 -9.39 13.19
C SER A 110 -10.27 -9.10 13.28
N PRO A 111 -9.79 -8.44 14.35
CA PRO A 111 -10.56 -7.85 15.46
C PRO A 111 -11.13 -6.45 15.18
N ALA A 112 -10.76 -5.83 14.06
CA ALA A 112 -11.03 -4.40 13.83
C ALA A 112 -12.42 -4.04 13.31
N HIS A 113 -13.13 -4.98 12.64
CA HIS A 113 -14.43 -4.74 12.04
C HIS A 113 -14.49 -3.46 11.16
N CYS A 114 -13.53 -3.29 10.25
CA CYS A 114 -13.41 -2.09 9.40
C CYS A 114 -13.27 -2.44 7.91
N PHE A 115 -13.44 -1.44 7.05
CA PHE A 115 -13.11 -1.55 5.63
C PHE A 115 -11.80 -0.85 5.33
N VAL A 116 -11.02 -1.42 4.41
CA VAL A 116 -9.73 -0.87 3.99
C VAL A 116 -9.71 -0.70 2.48
N GLU A 117 -9.38 0.52 2.06
CA GLU A 117 -8.98 0.84 0.70
C GLU A 117 -7.45 0.92 0.62
N VAL A 118 -6.84 0.19 -0.31
CA VAL A 118 -5.41 0.24 -0.57
C VAL A 118 -5.13 1.27 -1.67
N SER A 119 -4.11 2.10 -1.46
CA SER A 119 -3.71 3.11 -2.43
C SER A 119 -2.21 3.29 -2.46
N THR A 120 -1.72 3.77 -3.60
CA THR A 120 -0.30 3.97 -3.86
C THR A 120 0.00 5.45 -3.99
N LEU A 121 0.99 5.94 -3.23
CA LEU A 121 1.57 7.25 -3.42
C LEU A 121 2.84 7.12 -4.28
N ASN A 122 2.66 7.23 -5.59
CA ASN A 122 3.78 7.16 -6.55
C ASN A 122 4.69 8.39 -6.44
N VAL A 123 5.87 8.37 -7.06
CA VAL A 123 6.66 9.59 -7.29
C VAL A 123 5.85 10.58 -8.15
N SER A 124 5.91 11.88 -7.86
CA SER A 124 5.25 12.89 -8.70
C SER A 124 5.95 13.01 -10.06
N GLU A 125 5.23 13.36 -11.13
CA GLU A 125 5.86 13.55 -12.46
C GLU A 125 6.97 14.62 -12.42
N LYS A 126 6.78 15.67 -11.61
CA LYS A 126 7.81 16.69 -11.37
C LYS A 126 9.06 16.09 -10.74
N ASP A 127 8.91 15.25 -9.71
CA ASP A 127 10.04 14.61 -9.05
C ASP A 127 10.72 13.58 -9.97
N LYS A 128 9.96 12.83 -10.79
CA LYS A 128 10.51 11.90 -11.79
C LYS A 128 11.44 12.62 -12.77
N VAL A 129 10.98 13.71 -13.38
CA VAL A 129 11.79 14.53 -14.31
C VAL A 129 13.05 15.07 -13.61
N LEU A 130 12.94 15.43 -12.33
CA LEU A 130 14.10 15.89 -11.57
C LEU A 130 15.09 14.76 -11.28
N PHE A 131 14.62 13.55 -10.97
CA PHE A 131 15.49 12.39 -10.76
C PHE A 131 16.26 11.98 -12.01
N GLU A 132 15.62 12.08 -13.18
CA GLU A 132 16.26 11.81 -14.48
C GLU A 132 17.36 12.84 -14.82
N THR A 133 17.24 14.07 -14.30
CA THR A 133 18.10 15.20 -14.69
C THR A 133 19.13 15.59 -13.63
N LYS A 134 18.99 15.13 -12.37
CA LYS A 134 19.85 15.55 -11.24
C LYS A 134 20.17 14.40 -10.31
N GLN A 135 21.40 14.37 -9.79
CA GLN A 135 21.75 13.51 -8.66
C GLN A 135 21.23 14.13 -7.35
N GLY A 136 20.31 13.43 -6.68
CA GLY A 136 19.79 13.81 -5.36
C GLY A 136 18.78 14.96 -5.41
N VAL A 137 17.49 14.62 -5.39
CA VAL A 137 16.38 15.58 -5.37
C VAL A 137 15.70 15.51 -4.01
N ALA A 138 15.54 16.67 -3.35
CA ALA A 138 14.71 16.77 -2.16
C ALA A 138 13.24 16.62 -2.56
N LEU A 139 12.53 15.69 -1.93
CA LEU A 139 11.10 15.50 -2.20
C LEU A 139 10.30 16.74 -1.79
N ASP A 140 9.36 17.13 -2.65
CA ASP A 140 8.39 18.17 -2.34
C ASP A 140 7.29 17.57 -1.42
N HIS A 141 7.53 17.62 -0.11
CA HIS A 141 6.59 17.06 0.88
C HIS A 141 5.22 17.78 0.85
N ALA A 142 5.17 19.06 0.47
CA ALA A 142 3.91 19.79 0.36
C ALA A 142 3.08 19.26 -0.81
N GLU A 143 3.71 19.04 -1.96
CA GLU A 143 3.09 18.39 -3.11
C GLU A 143 2.66 16.95 -2.77
N THR A 144 3.50 16.22 -2.03
CA THR A 144 3.19 14.87 -1.57
C THR A 144 1.95 14.86 -0.67
N ILE A 145 1.85 15.78 0.29
CA ILE A 145 0.64 15.97 1.11
C ILE A 145 -0.55 16.29 0.21
N ARG A 146 -0.45 17.25 -0.71
CA ARG A 146 -1.55 17.63 -1.63
C ARG A 146 -2.10 16.42 -2.38
N ARG A 147 -1.23 15.50 -2.81
CA ARG A 147 -1.61 14.26 -3.48
C ARG A 147 -2.28 13.26 -2.54
N VAL A 148 -1.88 13.19 -1.27
CA VAL A 148 -2.63 12.44 -0.23
C VAL A 148 -4.04 13.02 -0.06
N ILE A 149 -4.19 14.35 -0.05
CA ILE A 149 -5.51 14.99 0.01
C ILE A 149 -6.35 14.60 -1.21
N GLY A 150 -5.83 14.77 -2.43
CA GLY A 150 -6.53 14.42 -3.67
C GLY A 150 -6.97 12.95 -3.72
N LYS A 151 -6.18 12.04 -3.15
CA LYS A 151 -6.59 10.63 -3.00
C LYS A 151 -7.85 10.47 -2.16
N LEU A 152 -7.93 11.20 -1.06
CA LEU A 152 -9.04 11.09 -0.11
C LEU A 152 -10.29 11.84 -0.58
N THR A 153 -10.12 12.99 -1.26
CA THR A 153 -11.24 13.84 -1.69
C THR A 153 -11.76 13.48 -3.08
N ASP A 154 -10.89 13.07 -4.01
CA ASP A 154 -11.23 12.96 -5.42
C ASP A 154 -11.22 11.49 -5.90
N GLU A 155 -10.20 10.71 -5.51
CA GLU A 155 -10.03 9.34 -6.03
C GLU A 155 -10.81 8.28 -5.24
N LYS A 156 -10.77 8.34 -3.90
CA LYS A 156 -11.21 7.24 -3.01
C LYS A 156 -12.42 7.56 -2.16
N GLN A 157 -13.02 8.74 -2.36
CA GLN A 157 -14.16 9.20 -1.55
C GLN A 157 -15.34 8.21 -1.59
N ARG A 158 -15.61 7.59 -2.75
CA ARG A 158 -16.73 6.65 -2.89
C ARG A 158 -16.51 5.35 -2.12
N GLN A 159 -15.28 4.85 -2.07
CA GLN A 159 -14.90 3.68 -1.28
C GLN A 159 -14.99 3.98 0.22
N LEU A 160 -14.58 5.17 0.66
CA LEU A 160 -14.77 5.60 2.05
C LEU A 160 -16.26 5.73 2.40
N LYS A 161 -17.06 6.29 1.49
CA LYS A 161 -18.52 6.38 1.66
C LYS A 161 -19.17 5.02 1.84
N TYR A 162 -18.74 4.01 1.07
CA TYR A 162 -19.22 2.64 1.25
C TYR A 162 -19.05 2.16 2.70
N ALA A 163 -17.90 2.43 3.33
CA ALA A 163 -17.68 2.04 4.73
C ALA A 163 -18.67 2.73 5.69
N ALA A 164 -18.90 4.03 5.48
CA ALA A 164 -19.84 4.82 6.26
C ALA A 164 -21.30 4.34 6.07
N ASP A 165 -21.72 4.03 4.85
CA ASP A 165 -23.05 3.50 4.55
C ASP A 165 -23.30 2.15 5.27
N HIS A 166 -22.23 1.39 5.52
CA HIS A 166 -22.25 0.13 6.28
C HIS A 166 -21.97 0.32 7.79
N LYS A 167 -21.88 1.56 8.27
CA LYS A 167 -21.65 1.94 9.67
C LYS A 167 -20.37 1.33 10.28
N LYS A 168 -19.31 1.22 9.48
CA LYS A 168 -18.01 0.70 9.91
C LYS A 168 -16.90 1.72 9.66
N PRO A 169 -15.77 1.64 10.39
CA PRO A 169 -14.62 2.49 10.13
C PRO A 169 -14.08 2.30 8.71
N GLY A 170 -13.75 3.40 8.03
CA GLY A 170 -13.12 3.42 6.70
C GLY A 170 -11.64 3.77 6.82
N VAL A 171 -10.76 2.89 6.37
CA VAL A 171 -9.31 3.06 6.48
C VAL A 171 -8.69 3.19 5.10
N LEU A 172 -7.77 4.15 4.92
CA LEU A 172 -6.89 4.20 3.76
C LEU A 172 -5.53 3.61 4.11
N ALA A 173 -5.17 2.47 3.52
CA ALA A 173 -3.81 1.93 3.55
C ALA A 173 -3.00 2.54 2.41
N LEU A 174 -2.09 3.45 2.73
CA LEU A 174 -1.32 4.23 1.77
C LEU A 174 0.12 3.73 1.71
N PHE A 175 0.47 3.04 0.62
CA PHE A 175 1.83 2.63 0.34
C PHE A 175 2.62 3.75 -0.33
N ASP A 176 3.69 4.20 0.31
CA ASP A 176 4.53 5.28 -0.18
C ASP A 176 5.71 4.77 -0.99
N TYR A 177 5.79 5.25 -2.23
CA TYR A 177 6.86 4.98 -3.19
C TYR A 177 7.62 6.23 -3.60
N THR A 178 7.32 7.38 -2.98
CA THR A 178 8.05 8.62 -3.25
C THR A 178 9.52 8.52 -2.82
N ALA A 179 9.84 7.65 -1.85
CA ALA A 179 11.17 7.42 -1.31
C ALA A 179 12.09 6.53 -2.17
N TRP A 180 11.94 6.54 -3.50
CA TRP A 180 12.75 5.74 -4.44
C TRP A 180 14.27 6.04 -4.32
N SER A 181 14.64 7.21 -3.81
CA SER A 181 16.02 7.70 -3.79
C SER A 181 16.93 7.10 -2.71
N GLY A 182 16.46 6.17 -1.87
CA GLY A 182 17.26 5.64 -0.75
C GLY A 182 17.56 6.67 0.35
N PHE A 183 17.26 7.95 0.14
CA PHE A 183 17.27 8.98 1.16
C PHE A 183 16.03 8.80 2.03
N GLY A 184 16.26 8.53 3.31
CA GLY A 184 15.19 8.48 4.29
C GLY A 184 14.50 9.82 4.40
N THR A 185 13.39 9.99 3.70
CA THR A 185 12.49 11.09 4.01
C THR A 185 11.72 10.70 5.25
N PHE A 186 11.74 11.56 6.25
CA PHE A 186 10.86 11.43 7.42
C PHE A 186 9.43 11.85 7.04
N PHE A 187 8.95 11.47 5.84
CA PHE A 187 7.66 11.92 5.33
C PHE A 187 6.52 11.48 6.25
N CYS A 188 6.61 10.30 6.88
CA CYS A 188 5.67 9.91 7.93
C CYS A 188 5.59 10.94 9.07
N ARG A 189 6.70 11.56 9.49
CA ARG A 189 6.68 12.63 10.50
C ARG A 189 6.02 13.88 9.94
N THR A 190 6.40 14.30 8.72
CA THR A 190 5.80 15.46 8.05
C THR A 190 4.29 15.30 7.85
N LEU A 191 3.84 14.11 7.45
CA LEU A 191 2.42 13.76 7.34
C LEU A 191 1.75 13.81 8.70
N GLY A 192 2.35 13.25 9.75
CA GLY A 192 1.84 13.33 11.12
C GLY A 192 1.67 14.76 11.61
N ASP A 193 2.68 15.62 11.39
CA ASP A 193 2.65 17.04 11.75
C ASP A 193 1.53 17.80 11.01
N PHE A 194 1.31 17.49 9.73
CA PHE A 194 0.20 18.06 8.96
C PHE A 194 -1.16 17.60 9.51
N LEU A 195 -1.34 16.29 9.71
CA LEU A 195 -2.61 15.70 10.11
C LEU A 195 -3.03 16.07 11.54
N LEU A 196 -2.08 15.99 12.48
CA LEU A 196 -2.31 16.09 13.94
C LEU A 196 -1.79 17.39 14.56
N GLY A 197 -0.98 18.15 13.83
CA GLY A 197 -0.41 19.41 14.33
C GLY A 197 -1.38 20.58 14.30
N LYS A 198 -0.84 21.80 14.47
CA LYS A 198 -1.64 23.04 14.55
C LYS A 198 -2.50 23.32 13.31
N GLN A 199 -2.16 22.73 12.18
CA GLN A 199 -2.89 22.85 10.92
C GLN A 199 -4.18 22.01 10.89
N VAL A 200 -4.33 21.06 11.83
CA VAL A 200 -5.48 20.16 11.98
C VAL A 200 -5.93 19.56 10.64
N GLY A 201 -5.01 18.96 9.89
CA GLY A 201 -5.25 18.48 8.52
C GLY A 201 -6.46 17.56 8.37
N PHE A 202 -6.81 16.79 9.41
CA PHE A 202 -8.04 15.99 9.41
C PHE A 202 -9.34 16.80 9.26
N ARG A 203 -9.37 18.10 9.59
CA ARG A 203 -10.53 18.97 9.32
C ARG A 203 -10.82 19.15 7.84
N SER A 204 -9.82 18.98 6.99
CA SER A 204 -9.95 19.06 5.54
C SER A 204 -10.32 17.72 4.90
N PHE A 205 -10.46 16.65 5.68
CA PHE A 205 -10.71 15.30 5.19
C PHE A 205 -12.17 14.88 5.36
N PRO A 206 -12.67 13.95 4.53
CA PRO A 206 -14.01 13.39 4.69
C PRO A 206 -14.18 12.74 6.07
N GLN A 207 -15.35 12.89 6.68
CA GLN A 207 -15.68 12.28 7.97
C GLN A 207 -15.80 10.75 7.85
N GLU A 208 -15.96 10.23 6.63
CA GLU A 208 -15.95 8.80 6.34
C GLU A 208 -14.56 8.16 6.53
N LEU A 209 -13.49 8.96 6.56
CA LEU A 209 -12.14 8.46 6.84
C LEU A 209 -11.91 8.32 8.35
N SER A 210 -11.68 7.10 8.81
CA SER A 210 -11.39 6.78 10.21
C SER A 210 -9.91 6.79 10.53
N ALA A 211 -9.06 6.35 9.60
CA ALA A 211 -7.61 6.35 9.77
C ALA A 211 -6.86 6.29 8.44
N ILE A 212 -5.63 6.78 8.45
CA ILE A 212 -4.63 6.54 7.40
C ILE A 212 -3.58 5.60 7.97
N VAL A 213 -3.37 4.45 7.32
CA VAL A 213 -2.25 3.56 7.59
C VAL A 213 -1.19 3.85 6.54
N TYR A 214 -0.20 4.66 6.90
CA TYR A 214 0.93 5.00 6.04
C TYR A 214 1.99 3.90 6.11
N LEU A 215 2.41 3.40 4.95
CA LEU A 215 3.30 2.24 4.83
C LEU A 215 4.49 2.57 3.93
N GLU A 216 5.70 2.56 4.48
CA GLU A 216 6.92 2.54 3.68
C GLU A 216 7.30 1.09 3.39
N ARG A 217 7.19 0.68 2.12
CA ARG A 217 7.55 -0.66 1.65
C ARG A 217 8.90 -0.64 0.94
N LYS A 218 9.68 -1.71 1.14
CA LYS A 218 10.89 -1.98 0.35
C LYS A 218 10.91 -3.41 -0.17
N VAL A 219 11.68 -3.62 -1.22
CA VAL A 219 12.10 -4.95 -1.68
C VAL A 219 13.58 -5.08 -1.33
N LEU A 220 13.93 -6.03 -0.46
CA LEU A 220 15.28 -6.31 0.00
C LEU A 220 15.58 -7.78 -0.29
N ASP A 221 16.63 -8.06 -1.05
CA ASP A 221 17.01 -9.42 -1.47
C ASP A 221 15.84 -10.21 -2.10
N GLY A 222 15.02 -9.51 -2.89
CA GLY A 222 13.82 -10.09 -3.53
C GLY A 222 12.62 -10.25 -2.60
N ARG A 223 12.74 -9.92 -1.31
CA ARG A 223 11.67 -10.05 -0.31
C ARG A 223 11.03 -8.71 -0.03
N ILE A 224 9.71 -8.71 0.12
CA ILE A 224 8.96 -7.51 0.45
C ILE A 224 8.95 -7.31 1.98
N ALA A 225 9.25 -6.10 2.42
CA ALA A 225 9.22 -5.71 3.82
C ALA A 225 8.57 -4.34 4.02
N LEU A 226 8.00 -4.12 5.20
CA LEU A 226 7.48 -2.83 5.64
C LEU A 226 8.41 -2.25 6.72
N SER A 227 8.74 -0.97 6.62
CA SER A 227 9.53 -0.29 7.66
C SER A 227 8.64 0.06 8.84
N ARG A 228 8.90 -0.50 10.03
CA ARG A 228 8.12 -0.16 11.25
C ARG A 228 8.37 1.26 11.72
N GLN A 229 9.62 1.69 11.63
CA GLN A 229 10.04 3.01 12.08
C GLN A 229 9.50 4.13 11.20
N ARG A 230 9.19 3.83 9.94
CA ARG A 230 8.73 4.79 8.95
C ARG A 230 7.29 4.60 8.54
N SER A 231 6.63 3.53 8.98
CA SER A 231 5.19 3.33 8.82
C SER A 231 4.46 3.76 10.09
N ALA A 232 3.26 4.29 9.94
CA ALA A 232 2.47 4.78 11.05
C ALA A 232 0.97 4.75 10.76
N VAL A 233 0.17 4.75 11.81
CA VAL A 233 -1.28 4.89 11.76
C VAL A 233 -1.67 6.23 12.35
N TYR A 234 -2.36 7.03 11.54
CA TYR A 234 -2.93 8.31 11.95
C TYR A 234 -4.44 8.15 12.08
N TYR A 235 -4.94 8.26 13.30
CA TYR A 235 -6.37 8.15 13.59
C TYR A 235 -7.06 9.49 13.40
N ASN A 236 -8.16 9.51 12.63
CA ASN A 236 -8.95 10.72 12.42
C ASN A 236 -9.89 10.94 13.62
N PRO A 237 -9.69 11.99 14.45
CA PRO A 237 -10.56 12.26 15.60
C PRO A 237 -11.95 12.78 15.19
N LEU A 238 -12.15 13.14 13.92
CA LEU A 238 -13.39 13.70 13.38
C LEU A 238 -14.20 12.68 12.57
N ALA A 239 -13.82 11.40 12.63
CA ALA A 239 -14.47 10.35 11.86
C ALA A 239 -15.90 10.06 12.36
N LEU A 240 -16.83 9.81 11.43
CA LEU A 240 -18.19 9.38 11.73
C LEU A 240 -18.21 8.03 12.46
N HIS A 241 -17.32 7.12 12.06
CA HIS A 241 -17.11 5.81 12.68
C HIS A 241 -15.63 5.67 13.06
N PRO A 242 -15.23 6.06 14.29
CA PRO A 242 -13.82 6.07 14.66
C PRO A 242 -13.24 4.66 14.73
N LEU A 243 -11.99 4.51 14.29
CA LEU A 243 -11.21 3.30 14.48
C LEU A 243 -10.52 3.39 15.87
N PRO A 244 -10.65 2.38 16.74
CA PRO A 244 -9.96 2.38 18.03
C PRO A 244 -8.42 2.47 17.88
N PRO A 245 -7.72 3.30 18.68
CA PRO A 245 -6.26 3.28 18.72
C PRO A 245 -5.70 1.91 19.09
N GLY A 246 -4.54 1.56 18.53
CA GLY A 246 -3.87 0.28 18.80
C GLY A 246 -4.37 -0.89 17.96
N VAL A 247 -5.26 -0.65 16.98
CA VAL A 247 -5.73 -1.71 16.06
C VAL A 247 -4.56 -2.35 15.31
N PHE A 248 -3.56 -1.59 14.86
CA PHE A 248 -2.40 -2.13 14.14
C PHE A 248 -1.12 -2.05 14.99
N PRO A 249 -0.97 -2.88 16.03
CA PRO A 249 0.05 -2.70 17.08
C PRO A 249 1.49 -2.82 16.59
N SER A 250 1.73 -3.44 15.43
CA SER A 250 3.07 -3.52 14.84
C SER A 250 3.58 -2.21 14.25
N LEU A 251 2.70 -1.22 14.01
CA LEU A 251 3.05 0.07 13.43
C LEU A 251 3.05 1.17 14.50
N ASN A 252 3.78 2.25 14.26
CA ASN A 252 3.70 3.42 15.13
C ASN A 252 2.27 3.99 15.12
N GLN A 253 1.78 4.41 16.28
CA GLN A 253 0.39 4.83 16.48
C GLN A 253 0.34 6.32 16.84
N SER A 254 -0.55 7.10 16.22
CA SER A 254 -0.65 8.54 16.47
C SER A 254 -2.11 9.02 16.43
N TRP A 255 -2.63 9.56 17.53
CA TRP A 255 -4.08 9.86 17.66
C TRP A 255 -4.48 11.17 18.36
N LEU A 256 -3.55 12.09 18.69
CA LEU A 256 -3.75 13.51 19.08
C LEU A 256 -2.39 14.09 19.50
N GLN A 257 -2.22 15.43 19.55
CA GLN A 257 -0.98 16.19 19.83
C GLN A 257 0.07 15.39 20.64
N LEU A 258 1.01 14.76 19.94
CA LEU A 258 2.20 14.07 20.47
C LEU A 258 1.98 13.00 21.57
N ALA A 259 0.80 12.36 21.64
CA ALA A 259 0.72 11.04 22.26
C ALA A 259 1.10 9.98 21.21
N SER A 260 2.40 9.84 20.97
CA SER A 260 2.95 8.72 20.19
C SER A 260 3.34 7.60 21.14
N VAL A 261 2.82 6.40 20.91
CA VAL A 261 3.43 5.19 21.49
C VAL A 261 4.34 4.62 20.43
N ASP A 262 5.65 4.74 20.66
CA ASP A 262 6.64 4.06 19.85
C ASP A 262 6.43 2.55 19.97
N SER A 263 6.50 1.85 18.84
CA SER A 263 6.52 0.39 18.83
C SER A 263 7.63 -0.12 19.77
N THR A 264 7.29 -0.97 20.74
CA THR A 264 8.26 -1.60 21.66
C THR A 264 9.15 -2.66 20.99
N VAL A 265 8.95 -2.92 19.70
CA VAL A 265 9.70 -3.94 18.96
C VAL A 265 10.94 -3.34 18.32
N THR A 266 12.07 -4.00 18.56
CA THR A 266 13.43 -3.61 18.13
C THR A 266 13.76 -3.92 16.67
N GLU A 267 13.00 -4.81 16.00
CA GLU A 267 13.22 -5.11 14.58
C GLU A 267 12.70 -3.97 13.69
N PRO A 268 13.54 -3.35 12.83
CA PRO A 268 13.13 -2.20 12.03
C PRO A 268 12.20 -2.56 10.86
N TRP A 269 12.14 -3.85 10.49
CA TRP A 269 11.41 -4.37 9.32
C TRP A 269 10.38 -5.42 9.72
N VAL A 270 9.20 -5.36 9.11
CA VAL A 270 8.23 -6.46 9.07
C VAL A 270 8.37 -7.16 7.72
N TRP A 271 8.96 -8.35 7.73
CA TRP A 271 9.05 -9.21 6.56
C TRP A 271 7.67 -9.79 6.22
N LEU A 272 7.21 -9.66 4.98
CA LEU A 272 5.90 -10.16 4.58
C LEU A 272 5.96 -11.60 4.02
#